data_AF-A0A2K8PRE1-F1
#
_entry.id   AF-A0A2K8PRE1-F1
#
_cell.length_a   1.000
_cell.length_b   1.000
_cell.length_c   1.000
_cell.angle_alpha   90.00
_cell.angle_beta   90.00
_cell.angle_gamma   90.00
#
_symmetry.space_group_name_H-M   'P 1'
#
loop_
_entity.id
_entity.type
_entity.pdbx_description
1 polymer ?
#
loop_
_entity_poly.entity_id
_entity_poly.type
_entity_poly.pdbx_seq_one_letter_code
_entity_poly.pdbx_strand_id
1 'polypeptide(L)'
;MFVDITPASAWRPTKPGETLTAVDLAALAEPLLPGSGIVKDYVKSRKHEWEQACFIPDLADIEGLTRVVQRFVELQEEFLAGGIVLRAFETFSKLESVAAEVRVWWLDGEPRLLTPHPDSPFGRGLVPDLDHIRPAVRRLGCRFVTTDVALRSDGVWRVVEVGDGQVSDLHQSSSRGELAALLVGP
;
A
#
# COMPACT_ATOMS: atom_id res chain seq x y z
N MET A 1 10.36 -10.14 -2.45
CA MET A 1 9.28 -10.94 -3.08
C MET A 1 8.40 -10.08 -3.98
N PHE A 2 7.99 -8.89 -3.54
CA PHE A 2 7.17 -7.95 -4.33
C PHE A 2 7.93 -6.74 -4.90
N VAL A 3 9.26 -6.68 -4.74
CA VAL A 3 10.09 -5.48 -4.99
C VAL A 3 9.81 -4.82 -6.35
N ASP A 4 9.72 -5.59 -7.43
CA ASP A 4 9.56 -5.05 -8.78
C ASP A 4 8.09 -4.71 -9.14
N ILE A 5 7.14 -5.16 -8.32
CA ILE A 5 5.70 -5.02 -8.56
C ILE A 5 4.98 -4.13 -7.53
N THR A 6 5.73 -3.55 -6.59
CA THR A 6 5.28 -2.48 -5.67
C THR A 6 6.05 -1.19 -5.96
N PRO A 7 5.55 -0.01 -5.56
CA PRO A 7 6.36 1.21 -5.65
C PRO A 7 7.66 1.05 -4.84
N ALA A 8 8.76 1.60 -5.35
CA ALA A 8 10.07 1.52 -4.69
C ALA A 8 9.95 2.01 -3.24
N SER A 9 10.41 1.20 -2.29
CA SER A 9 10.25 1.47 -0.87
C SER A 9 11.54 1.16 -0.12
N ALA A 10 11.83 1.98 0.88
CA ALA A 10 12.89 1.77 1.86
C ALA A 10 12.27 1.87 3.25
N TRP A 11 12.72 1.03 4.18
CA TRP A 11 12.15 1.02 5.52
C TRP A 11 13.19 0.70 6.58
N ARG A 12 12.91 1.14 7.81
CA ARG A 12 13.63 0.71 9.01
C ARG A 12 12.65 0.43 10.14
N PRO A 13 12.98 -0.49 11.06
CA PRO A 13 12.27 -0.60 12.32
C PRO A 13 12.37 0.70 13.12
N THR A 14 11.29 1.04 13.80
CA THR A 14 11.15 2.26 14.63
C THR A 14 10.11 1.96 15.69
N LYS A 15 10.41 2.32 16.94
CA LYS A 15 9.45 2.17 18.05
C LYS A 15 8.68 3.47 18.30
N PRO A 16 7.47 3.41 18.88
CA PRO A 16 6.82 4.59 19.41
C PRO A 16 7.76 5.42 20.30
N GLY A 17 7.80 6.74 20.08
CA GLY A 17 8.65 7.68 20.81
C GLY A 17 10.14 7.69 20.39
N GLU A 18 10.57 6.85 19.46
CA GLU A 18 11.92 6.92 18.88
C GLU A 18 12.06 8.18 18.01
N THR A 19 13.15 8.93 18.22
CA THR A 19 13.45 10.13 17.41
C THR A 19 14.32 9.75 16.23
N LEU A 20 13.87 10.08 15.01
CA LEU A 20 14.65 9.92 13.79
C LEU A 20 15.33 11.25 13.43
N THR A 21 16.65 11.22 13.27
CA THR A 21 17.43 12.40 12.89
C THR A 21 17.40 12.60 11.36
N ALA A 22 17.77 13.81 10.89
CA ALA A 22 17.93 14.06 9.47
C ALA A 22 18.95 13.12 8.80
N VAL A 23 19.98 12.70 9.53
CA VAL A 23 21.00 11.75 9.04
C VAL A 23 20.39 10.35 8.86
N ASP A 24 19.58 9.90 9.82
CA ASP A 24 18.85 8.63 9.71
C ASP A 24 17.94 8.60 8.48
N LEU A 25 17.23 9.72 8.24
CA LEU A 25 16.26 9.83 7.14
C LEU A 25 16.94 9.98 5.79
N ALA A 26 18.08 10.70 5.71
CA ALA A 26 18.89 10.75 4.51
C ALA A 26 19.42 9.36 4.12
N ALA A 27 19.93 8.60 5.09
CA ALA A 27 20.37 7.22 4.85
C ALA A 27 19.21 6.30 4.43
N LEU A 28 18.02 6.49 5.00
CA LEU A 28 16.83 5.72 4.61
C LEU A 28 16.35 6.05 3.18
N ALA A 29 16.49 7.31 2.76
CA ALA A 29 16.08 7.77 1.43
C ALA A 29 17.10 7.46 0.32
N GLU A 30 18.38 7.26 0.65
CA GLU A 30 19.47 6.98 -0.30
C GLU A 30 19.13 5.95 -1.41
N PRO A 31 18.53 4.77 -1.14
CA PRO A 31 18.22 3.80 -2.19
C PRO A 31 17.05 4.21 -3.09
N LEU A 32 16.32 5.29 -2.79
CA LEU A 32 15.19 5.77 -3.56
C LEU A 32 15.63 6.86 -4.54
N LEU A 33 15.00 6.89 -5.72
CA LEU A 33 15.24 7.97 -6.68
C LEU A 33 14.69 9.30 -6.16
N PRO A 34 15.30 10.44 -6.54
CA PRO A 34 14.73 11.76 -6.29
C PRO A 34 13.31 11.90 -6.85
N GLY A 35 12.52 12.78 -6.24
CA GLY A 35 11.11 12.99 -6.58
C GLY A 35 10.17 12.62 -5.44
N SER A 36 8.86 12.71 -5.72
CA SER A 36 7.85 12.62 -4.67
C SER A 36 7.76 11.23 -4.03
N GLY A 37 7.39 11.22 -2.76
CA GLY A 37 7.20 10.01 -1.98
C GLY A 37 6.05 10.14 -0.98
N ILE A 38 5.83 9.06 -0.23
CA ILE A 38 4.99 9.05 0.95
C ILE A 38 5.73 8.41 2.13
N VAL A 39 5.31 8.76 3.33
CA VAL A 39 5.65 8.04 4.57
C VAL A 39 4.45 7.24 5.06
N LYS A 40 4.69 6.00 5.49
CA LYS A 40 3.75 5.18 6.26
C LYS A 40 4.49 4.36 7.32
N ASP A 41 3.75 3.77 8.24
CA ASP A 41 4.26 2.67 9.06
C ASP A 41 3.98 1.32 8.38
N TYR A 42 4.22 0.19 9.05
CA TYR A 42 4.01 -1.13 8.43
C TYR A 42 2.54 -1.45 8.12
N VAL A 43 1.59 -0.70 8.69
CA VAL A 43 0.15 -0.92 8.53
C VAL A 43 -0.49 0.29 7.88
N LYS A 44 -0.43 1.47 8.51
CA LYS A 44 -1.21 2.66 8.17
C LYS A 44 -0.36 3.85 7.72
N SER A 45 -1.01 4.73 6.98
CA SER A 45 -0.54 6.06 6.61
C SER A 45 -1.46 7.13 7.20
N ARG A 46 -1.03 8.39 7.20
CA ARG A 46 -1.84 9.56 7.60
C ARG A 46 -2.50 10.24 6.40
N LYS A 47 -3.30 9.47 5.65
CA LYS A 47 -3.88 9.93 4.37
C LYS A 47 -4.80 11.15 4.49
N HIS A 48 -5.38 11.38 5.67
CA HIS A 48 -6.22 12.54 5.95
C HIS A 48 -5.42 13.80 6.24
N GLU A 49 -4.17 13.66 6.70
CA GLU A 49 -3.21 14.74 6.92
C GLU A 49 -2.18 14.79 5.77
N TRP A 50 -2.66 14.66 4.53
CA TRP A 50 -1.85 14.38 3.34
C TRP A 50 -0.58 15.24 3.24
N GLU A 51 -0.72 16.56 3.22
CA GLU A 51 0.41 17.48 3.05
C GLU A 51 1.32 17.59 4.27
N GLN A 52 0.81 17.27 5.46
CA GLN A 52 1.53 17.49 6.71
C GLN A 52 2.30 16.26 7.18
N ALA A 53 1.77 15.06 6.93
CA ALA A 53 2.22 13.84 7.58
C ALA A 53 2.19 12.60 6.68
N CYS A 54 2.05 12.76 5.36
CA CYS A 54 1.99 11.62 4.44
C CYS A 54 2.83 11.88 3.19
N PHE A 55 2.51 12.92 2.43
CA PHE A 55 3.14 13.24 1.17
C PHE A 55 4.46 13.99 1.35
N ILE A 56 5.48 13.56 0.62
CA ILE A 56 6.80 14.15 0.58
C ILE A 56 7.00 14.66 -0.86
N PRO A 57 7.08 15.98 -1.09
CA PRO A 57 7.23 16.52 -2.44
C PRO A 57 8.48 16.06 -3.17
N ASP A 58 9.60 15.93 -2.44
CA ASP A 58 10.86 15.42 -2.96
C ASP A 58 11.62 14.66 -1.86
N LEU A 59 11.93 13.39 -2.10
CA LEU A 59 12.72 12.54 -1.20
C LEU A 59 14.18 13.00 -1.07
N ALA A 60 14.68 13.81 -2.01
CA ALA A 60 16.01 14.41 -1.94
C ALA A 60 16.06 15.69 -1.07
N ASP A 61 14.92 16.31 -0.77
CA ASP A 61 14.84 17.43 0.19
C ASP A 61 14.81 16.87 1.62
N ILE A 62 15.99 16.70 2.21
CA ILE A 62 16.14 16.10 3.55
C ILE A 62 15.44 16.93 4.63
N GLU A 63 15.39 18.26 4.50
CA GLU A 63 14.69 19.10 5.47
C GLU A 63 13.17 18.87 5.39
N GLY A 64 12.63 18.85 4.17
CA GLY A 64 11.23 18.57 3.91
C GLY A 64 10.80 17.16 4.32
N LEU A 65 11.58 16.16 3.92
CA LEU A 65 11.44 14.77 4.34
C LEU A 65 11.41 14.66 5.87
N THR A 66 12.38 15.27 6.55
CA THR A 66 12.49 15.21 8.01
C THR A 66 11.25 15.78 8.68
N ARG A 67 10.78 16.94 8.23
CA ARG A 67 9.59 17.59 8.78
C ARG A 67 8.34 16.71 8.63
N VAL A 68 8.11 16.12 7.46
CA VAL A 68 6.92 15.27 7.21
C VAL A 68 6.99 13.98 8.02
N VAL A 69 8.16 13.33 8.08
CA VAL A 69 8.32 12.07 8.83
C VAL A 69 8.21 12.29 10.34
N GLN A 70 8.78 13.38 10.87
CA GLN A 70 8.62 13.73 12.28
C GLN A 70 7.15 13.98 12.61
N ARG A 71 6.45 14.74 11.76
CA ARG A 71 5.01 14.97 11.95
C ARG A 71 4.20 13.68 11.85
N PHE A 72 4.56 12.76 10.96
CA PHE A 72 3.95 11.44 10.89
C PHE A 72 4.15 10.65 12.19
N VAL A 73 5.37 10.56 12.71
CA VAL A 73 5.70 9.87 13.96
C VAL A 73 4.95 10.48 15.14
N GLU A 74 4.92 11.82 15.23
CA GLU A 74 4.17 12.55 16.25
C GLU A 74 2.69 12.18 16.23
N LEU A 75 2.05 12.14 15.06
CA LEU A 75 0.63 11.82 14.96
C LEU A 75 0.33 10.33 15.16
N GLN A 76 1.32 9.45 14.92
CA GLN A 76 1.22 8.03 15.22
C GLN A 76 1.23 7.76 16.73
N GLU A 77 1.96 8.56 17.52
CA GLU A 77 2.07 8.40 18.97
C GLU A 77 2.41 6.94 19.36
N GLU A 78 1.70 6.38 20.32
CA GLU A 78 1.79 4.99 20.77
C GLU A 78 1.31 3.95 19.75
N PHE A 79 0.59 4.39 18.70
CA PHE A 79 0.05 3.51 17.65
C PHE A 79 0.99 3.32 16.45
N LEU A 80 2.23 3.81 16.51
CA LEU A 80 3.21 3.56 15.45
C LEU A 80 3.48 2.06 15.29
N ALA A 81 3.16 1.51 14.13
CA ALA A 81 3.26 0.07 13.87
C ALA A 81 4.64 -0.33 13.31
N GLY A 82 5.58 -0.58 14.23
CA GLY A 82 6.81 -1.36 13.98
C GLY A 82 7.94 -0.68 13.20
N GLY A 83 7.65 0.31 12.34
CA GLY A 83 8.69 1.01 11.59
C GLY A 83 8.21 2.13 10.71
N ILE A 84 9.18 2.79 10.07
CA ILE A 84 8.95 3.84 9.08
C ILE A 84 9.29 3.30 7.69
N VAL A 85 8.38 3.56 6.75
CA VAL A 85 8.50 3.22 5.33
C VAL A 85 8.46 4.51 4.54
N LEU A 86 9.52 4.78 3.79
CA LEU A 86 9.51 5.74 2.69
C LEU A 86 9.19 4.98 1.41
N ARG A 87 8.27 5.52 0.62
CA ARG A 87 7.83 4.89 -0.63
C ARG A 87 7.74 5.93 -1.73
N ALA A 88 8.32 5.65 -2.89
CA ALA A 88 8.18 6.48 -4.07
C ALA A 88 6.70 6.65 -4.44
N PHE A 89 6.30 7.87 -4.74
CA PHE A 89 4.94 8.18 -5.12
C PHE A 89 4.73 7.82 -6.60
N GLU A 90 3.68 7.06 -6.88
CA GLU A 90 3.24 6.77 -8.25
C GLU A 90 1.84 7.38 -8.47
N THR A 91 1.61 7.90 -9.67
CA THR A 91 0.30 8.42 -10.06
C THR A 91 -0.56 7.28 -10.59
N PHE A 92 -1.69 7.03 -9.94
CA PHE A 92 -2.68 6.06 -10.40
C PHE A 92 -3.77 6.71 -11.25
N SER A 93 -4.36 5.91 -12.14
CA SER A 93 -5.47 6.32 -12.99
C SER A 93 -6.68 6.69 -12.13
N LYS A 94 -7.33 7.80 -12.48
CA LYS A 94 -8.61 8.22 -11.88
C LYS A 94 -9.66 8.14 -12.97
N LEU A 95 -10.49 7.10 -12.90
CA LEU A 95 -11.57 6.89 -13.85
C LEU A 95 -12.88 7.36 -13.24
N GLU A 96 -13.74 7.94 -14.06
CA GLU A 96 -14.96 8.64 -13.59
C GLU A 96 -16.12 7.71 -13.22
N SER A 97 -16.02 6.41 -13.53
CA SER A 97 -17.15 5.46 -13.39
C SER A 97 -16.76 4.06 -12.92
N VAL A 98 -15.47 3.80 -12.69
CA VAL A 98 -14.97 2.47 -12.35
C VAL A 98 -13.76 2.59 -11.43
N ALA A 99 -13.65 1.69 -10.45
CA ALA A 99 -12.50 1.65 -9.56
C ALA A 99 -11.25 1.22 -10.34
N ALA A 100 -10.26 2.11 -10.38
CA ALA A 100 -8.92 1.80 -10.89
C ALA A 100 -8.05 1.05 -9.87
N GLU A 101 -8.51 0.98 -8.62
CA GLU A 101 -7.92 0.18 -7.55
C GLU A 101 -8.89 -0.95 -7.17
N VAL A 102 -8.37 -2.17 -7.18
CA VAL A 102 -9.12 -3.41 -7.06
C VAL A 102 -8.45 -4.25 -6.00
N ARG A 103 -9.24 -4.72 -5.03
CA ARG A 103 -8.80 -5.72 -4.08
C ARG A 103 -8.95 -7.10 -4.69
N VAL A 104 -7.87 -7.85 -4.69
CA VAL A 104 -7.84 -9.25 -5.11
C VAL A 104 -7.71 -10.11 -3.86
N TRP A 105 -8.60 -11.10 -3.76
CA TRP A 105 -8.67 -12.04 -2.67
C TRP A 105 -8.13 -13.38 -3.17
N TRP A 106 -7.04 -13.86 -2.57
CA TRP A 106 -6.31 -15.04 -3.00
C TRP A 106 -6.53 -16.19 -2.02
N LEU A 107 -6.76 -17.38 -2.56
CA LEU A 107 -6.73 -18.63 -1.80
C LEU A 107 -5.73 -19.59 -2.45
N ASP A 108 -4.79 -20.11 -1.66
CA ASP A 108 -3.76 -21.07 -2.07
C ASP A 108 -2.98 -20.59 -3.32
N GLY A 109 -2.75 -19.27 -3.41
CA GLY A 109 -2.04 -18.63 -4.52
C GLY A 109 -2.86 -18.37 -5.80
N GLU A 110 -4.17 -18.65 -5.77
CA GLU A 110 -5.11 -18.39 -6.86
C GLU A 110 -6.03 -17.21 -6.54
N PRO A 111 -6.28 -16.26 -7.46
CA PRO A 111 -7.25 -15.20 -7.26
C PRO A 111 -8.65 -15.80 -7.36
N ARG A 112 -9.47 -15.58 -6.32
CA ARG A 112 -10.79 -16.19 -6.19
C ARG A 112 -11.92 -15.16 -6.20
N LEU A 113 -11.64 -13.93 -5.78
CA LEU A 113 -12.59 -12.83 -5.82
C LEU A 113 -11.85 -11.53 -6.12
N LEU A 114 -12.50 -10.68 -6.90
CA LEU A 114 -12.04 -9.32 -7.19
C LEU A 114 -13.15 -8.36 -6.83
N THR A 115 -12.82 -7.36 -6.03
CA THR A 115 -13.76 -6.33 -5.58
C THR A 115 -13.16 -4.95 -5.81
N PRO A 116 -13.97 -3.89 -5.99
CA PRO A 116 -13.47 -2.54 -5.82
C PRO A 116 -12.71 -2.40 -4.50
N HIS A 117 -11.71 -1.53 -4.45
CA HIS A 117 -11.09 -1.16 -3.18
C HIS A 117 -12.17 -0.62 -2.21
N PRO A 118 -12.12 -0.91 -0.90
CA PRO A 118 -13.15 -0.49 0.05
C PRO A 118 -13.44 1.02 0.09
N ASP A 119 -12.42 1.85 -0.14
CA ASP A 119 -12.56 3.31 -0.20
C ASP A 119 -13.02 3.82 -1.57
N SER A 120 -13.22 2.93 -2.56
CA SER A 120 -13.68 3.36 -3.88
C SER A 120 -15.11 3.90 -3.80
N PRO A 121 -15.43 4.99 -4.51
CA PRO A 121 -16.83 5.42 -4.64
C PRO A 121 -17.60 4.54 -5.65
N PHE A 122 -16.92 3.70 -6.42
CA PHE A 122 -17.52 2.94 -7.51
C PHE A 122 -17.81 1.50 -7.11
N GLY A 123 -19.04 1.05 -7.37
CA GLY A 123 -19.46 -0.32 -7.08
C GLY A 123 -18.87 -1.41 -7.98
N ARG A 124 -18.10 -1.03 -9.00
CA ARG A 124 -17.43 -1.93 -9.95
C ARG A 124 -15.98 -1.50 -10.12
N GLY A 125 -15.09 -2.48 -10.24
CA GLY A 125 -13.67 -2.28 -10.52
C GLY A 125 -13.29 -2.78 -11.91
N LEU A 126 -12.15 -2.32 -12.39
CA LEU A 126 -11.50 -2.90 -13.56
C LEU A 126 -11.08 -4.36 -13.28
N VAL A 127 -10.75 -5.09 -14.34
CA VAL A 127 -10.15 -6.42 -14.21
C VAL A 127 -8.64 -6.27 -14.39
N PRO A 128 -7.82 -6.43 -13.33
CA PRO A 128 -6.38 -6.39 -13.43
C PRO A 128 -5.80 -7.59 -14.16
N ASP A 129 -4.71 -7.36 -14.87
CA ASP A 129 -3.80 -8.44 -15.26
C ASP A 129 -2.99 -8.84 -14.03
N LEU A 130 -3.02 -10.13 -13.70
CA LEU A 130 -2.45 -10.70 -12.48
C LEU A 130 -1.26 -11.63 -12.75
N ASP A 131 -0.86 -11.81 -14.01
CA ASP A 131 0.13 -12.81 -14.39
C ASP A 131 1.50 -12.54 -13.76
N HIS A 132 1.90 -11.27 -13.63
CA HIS A 132 3.14 -10.86 -12.95
C HIS A 132 3.03 -10.83 -11.42
N ILE A 133 1.83 -10.79 -10.85
CA ILE A 133 1.58 -10.70 -9.39
C ILE A 133 1.51 -12.10 -8.76
N ARG A 134 0.86 -13.04 -9.45
CA ARG A 134 0.61 -14.41 -8.97
C ARG A 134 1.87 -15.16 -8.49
N PRO A 135 3.04 -15.09 -9.16
CA PRO A 135 4.25 -15.74 -8.67
C PRO A 135 4.73 -15.21 -7.31
N ALA A 136 4.55 -13.91 -7.05
CA ALA A 136 4.90 -13.30 -5.77
C ALA A 136 3.96 -13.78 -4.66
N VAL A 137 2.65 -13.78 -4.91
CA VAL A 137 1.65 -14.29 -3.95
C VAL A 137 1.90 -15.76 -3.60
N ARG A 138 2.11 -16.63 -4.61
CA ARG A 138 2.40 -18.05 -4.37
C ARG A 138 3.64 -18.28 -3.51
N ARG A 139 4.67 -17.43 -3.66
CA ARG A 139 5.92 -17.57 -2.90
C ARG A 139 5.77 -17.20 -1.42
N LEU A 140 4.71 -16.47 -1.04
CA LEU A 140 4.40 -16.24 0.38
C LEU A 140 4.11 -17.55 1.13
N GLY A 141 3.59 -18.57 0.43
CA GLY A 141 3.19 -19.83 1.04
C GLY A 141 2.00 -19.70 2.01
N CYS A 142 1.31 -18.56 2.00
CA CYS A 142 0.11 -18.31 2.78
C CYS A 142 -1.12 -18.86 2.05
N ARG A 143 -2.05 -19.44 2.82
CA ARG A 143 -3.33 -19.92 2.27
C ARG A 143 -4.23 -18.77 1.85
N PHE A 144 -4.32 -17.71 2.63
CA PHE A 144 -5.17 -16.56 2.34
C PHE A 144 -4.32 -15.30 2.30
N VAL A 145 -4.50 -14.50 1.25
CA VAL A 145 -3.81 -13.24 1.03
C VAL A 145 -4.79 -12.27 0.39
N THR A 146 -4.67 -10.98 0.71
CA THR A 146 -5.29 -9.89 -0.05
C THR A 146 -4.21 -9.07 -0.72
N THR A 147 -4.47 -8.57 -1.93
CA THR A 147 -3.63 -7.55 -2.55
C THR A 147 -4.50 -6.44 -3.08
N ASP A 148 -4.15 -5.19 -2.78
CA ASP A 148 -4.71 -4.04 -3.46
C ASP A 148 -3.87 -3.73 -4.68
N VAL A 149 -4.51 -3.72 -5.85
CA VAL A 149 -3.85 -3.54 -7.14
C VAL A 149 -4.46 -2.32 -7.81
N ALA A 150 -3.62 -1.34 -8.13
CA ALA A 150 -4.02 -0.09 -8.77
C ALA A 150 -3.44 0.03 -10.18
N LEU A 151 -4.23 0.55 -11.11
CA LEU A 151 -3.78 0.86 -12.46
C LEU A 151 -2.98 2.18 -12.44
N ARG A 152 -1.67 2.12 -12.70
CA ARG A 152 -0.84 3.30 -12.86
C ARG A 152 -1.25 4.10 -14.10
N SER A 153 -0.95 5.40 -14.12
CA SER A 153 -1.33 6.30 -15.22
C SER A 153 -0.74 5.91 -16.58
N ASP A 154 0.30 5.07 -16.62
CA ASP A 154 0.91 4.52 -17.83
C ASP A 154 0.39 3.13 -18.22
N GLY A 155 -0.66 2.64 -17.56
CA GLY A 155 -1.34 1.40 -17.89
C GLY A 155 -0.78 0.15 -17.20
N VAL A 156 0.26 0.28 -16.37
CA VAL A 156 0.83 -0.86 -15.62
C VAL A 156 0.05 -1.10 -14.32
N TRP A 157 -0.28 -2.37 -14.05
CA TRP A 157 -0.89 -2.79 -12.78
C TRP A 157 0.16 -2.90 -11.68
N ARG A 158 -0.08 -2.18 -10.58
CA ARG A 158 0.83 -2.08 -9.44
C ARG A 158 0.19 -2.64 -8.18
N VAL A 159 0.93 -3.45 -7.43
CA VAL A 159 0.53 -3.85 -6.07
C VAL A 159 0.81 -2.69 -5.12
N VAL A 160 -0.23 -2.17 -4.48
CA VAL A 160 -0.16 -1.05 -3.52
C VAL A 160 0.01 -1.59 -2.10
N GLU A 161 -0.74 -2.65 -1.79
CA GLU A 161 -0.74 -3.29 -0.48
C GLU A 161 -0.88 -4.81 -0.60
N VAL A 162 -0.29 -5.52 0.36
CA VAL A 162 -0.43 -6.97 0.54
C VAL A 162 -0.82 -7.19 1.99
N GLY A 163 -1.92 -7.91 2.21
CA GLY A 163 -2.45 -8.22 3.53
C GLY A 163 -2.68 -9.70 3.73
N ASP A 164 -2.80 -10.11 4.99
CA ASP A 164 -3.18 -11.47 5.40
C ASP A 164 -4.67 -11.59 5.77
N GLY A 165 -5.44 -10.53 5.51
CA GLY A 165 -6.86 -10.42 5.85
C GLY A 165 -7.18 -9.72 7.17
N GLN A 166 -6.19 -9.41 8.01
CA GLN A 166 -6.44 -8.74 9.31
C GLN A 166 -6.92 -7.30 9.17
N VAL A 167 -6.51 -6.61 8.11
CA VAL A 167 -6.86 -5.22 7.81
C VAL A 167 -7.43 -5.16 6.39
N SER A 168 -8.48 -5.92 6.13
CA SER A 168 -9.08 -6.00 4.80
C SER A 168 -10.60 -5.85 4.84
N ASP A 169 -11.08 -4.61 4.78
CA ASP A 169 -12.49 -4.34 4.57
C ASP A 169 -12.99 -4.85 3.21
N LEU A 170 -14.30 -5.06 3.12
CA LEU A 170 -15.00 -5.40 1.89
C LEU A 170 -15.74 -4.16 1.40
N HIS A 171 -15.61 -3.83 0.11
CA HIS A 171 -16.37 -2.73 -0.47
C HIS A 171 -17.88 -2.98 -0.31
N GLN A 172 -18.65 -1.94 0.04
CA GLN A 172 -20.07 -2.03 0.38
C GLN A 172 -20.96 -2.63 -0.71
N SER A 173 -20.56 -2.55 -1.99
CA SER A 173 -21.27 -3.16 -3.11
C SER A 173 -20.99 -4.66 -3.30
N SER A 174 -20.04 -5.22 -2.56
CA SER A 174 -19.59 -6.61 -2.76
C SER A 174 -20.36 -7.56 -1.84
N SER A 175 -20.65 -8.76 -2.33
CA SER A 175 -21.40 -9.77 -1.57
C SER A 175 -20.55 -10.40 -0.48
N ARG A 176 -21.02 -10.30 0.77
CA ARG A 176 -20.43 -11.07 1.89
C ARG A 176 -20.54 -12.58 1.67
N GLY A 177 -21.57 -13.04 0.94
CA GLY A 177 -21.75 -14.46 0.62
C GLY A 177 -20.68 -14.97 -0.35
N GLU A 178 -20.25 -14.15 -1.31
CA GLU A 178 -19.15 -14.50 -2.23
C GLU A 178 -17.81 -14.56 -1.48
N LEU A 179 -17.57 -13.62 -0.57
CA LEU A 179 -16.39 -13.66 0.30
C LEU A 179 -16.37 -14.91 1.19
N ALA A 180 -17.51 -15.28 1.79
CA ALA A 180 -17.61 -16.49 2.59
C ALA A 180 -17.37 -17.75 1.75
N ALA A 181 -17.95 -17.81 0.53
CA ALA A 181 -17.79 -18.92 -0.39
C ALA A 181 -16.34 -19.09 -0.86
N LEU A 182 -15.55 -18.01 -0.94
CA LEU A 182 -14.13 -18.07 -1.28
C LEU A 182 -13.32 -18.92 -0.29
N LEU A 183 -13.66 -18.88 1.01
CA LEU A 183 -12.93 -19.60 2.06
C LEU A 183 -13.27 -21.10 2.11
N VAL A 184 -14.36 -21.49 1.47
CA VAL A 184 -14.71 -22.88 1.26
C VAL A 184 -13.97 -23.31 0.00
N GLY A 185 -13.09 -24.31 0.12
CA GLY A 185 -12.39 -24.87 -1.04
C GLY A 185 -13.37 -25.38 -2.11
N PRO A 186 -12.87 -25.81 -3.29
CA PRO A 186 -13.72 -26.54 -4.24
C PRO A 186 -14.44 -27.73 -3.59
#